data_AF-A0A7D7MH58-F1
#
_entry.id   AF-A0A7D7MH58-F1
#
_cell.length_a   1.000
_cell.length_b   1.000
_cell.length_c   1.000
_cell.angle_alpha   90.00
_cell.angle_beta   90.00
_cell.angle_gamma   90.00
#
_symmetry.space_group_name_H-M   'P 1'
#
loop_
_entity.id
_entity.type
_entity.pdbx_description
1 polymer ?
#
loop_
_entity_poly.entity_id
_entity_poly.type
_entity_poly.pdbx_seq_one_letter_code
_entity_poly.pdbx_strand_id
1 'polypeptide(L)'
;MPKKKRTRLTIGIILVALSLPSITPMLMEIAYKLEMNIRYDIDELNSDYAGAPDDTNYNGNIIRASHVETGEPYLDGWDDLVHPSDIRLTVNGETVETLKNYPVQLLQYEDLAVEGLDRYNSAITYWTVEDKFTDQDFFAITILQNGYDTRPIDKDGWMPGYVSTEDREFKLIKIAKDGNVSEELFTFDNKSKLQTQLITEDFSGPIHYYLPPGYYYPSLLYPLLYPWITTIVGIVLIAINFPTSAINKRRTKAIPTN
;
A
#
# COMPACT_ATOMS: atom_id res chain seq x y z
N MET A 1 25.32 -37.40 -20.11
CA MET A 1 24.45 -37.25 -18.91
C MET A 1 23.33 -38.29 -19.01
N PRO A 2 23.03 -39.06 -17.95
CA PRO A 2 22.03 -40.12 -18.01
C PRO A 2 20.61 -39.56 -18.22
N LYS A 3 19.74 -40.28 -18.95
CA LYS A 3 18.37 -39.86 -19.32
C LYS A 3 17.58 -39.34 -18.12
N LYS A 4 17.63 -40.05 -16.98
CA LYS A 4 16.96 -39.64 -15.72
C LYS A 4 17.45 -38.29 -15.18
N LYS A 5 18.76 -38.00 -15.22
CA LYS A 5 19.29 -36.69 -14.81
C LYS A 5 18.82 -35.59 -15.76
N ARG A 6 18.76 -35.87 -17.06
CA ARG A 6 18.29 -34.89 -18.07
C ARG A 6 16.82 -34.54 -17.85
N THR A 7 15.98 -35.53 -17.60
CA THR A 7 14.57 -35.31 -17.27
C THR A 7 14.40 -34.47 -16.00
N ARG A 8 15.14 -34.77 -14.91
CA ARG A 8 15.08 -33.98 -13.67
C ARG A 8 15.53 -32.54 -13.84
N LEU A 9 16.60 -32.31 -14.62
CA LEU A 9 17.06 -30.96 -14.97
C LEU A 9 15.99 -30.20 -15.76
N THR A 10 15.37 -30.83 -16.76
CA THR A 10 14.28 -30.21 -17.53
C THR A 10 13.07 -29.88 -16.66
N ILE A 11 12.67 -30.77 -15.75
CA ILE A 11 11.61 -30.49 -14.78
C ILE A 11 11.97 -29.28 -13.91
N GLY A 12 13.20 -29.22 -13.39
CA GLY A 12 13.66 -28.10 -12.58
C GLY A 12 13.60 -26.76 -13.31
N ILE A 13 14.03 -26.73 -14.57
CA ILE A 13 13.95 -25.52 -15.43
C ILE A 13 12.49 -25.11 -15.63
N ILE A 14 11.59 -26.05 -15.93
CA ILE A 14 10.16 -25.77 -16.12
C ILE A 14 9.54 -25.21 -14.84
N LEU A 15 9.83 -25.80 -13.68
CA LEU A 15 9.30 -25.32 -12.39
C LEU A 15 9.72 -23.88 -12.08
N VAL A 16 11.00 -23.54 -12.30
CA VAL A 16 11.47 -22.16 -12.14
C VAL A 16 10.78 -21.25 -13.15
N ALA A 17 10.77 -21.61 -14.44
CA ALA A 17 10.17 -20.79 -15.49
C ALA A 17 8.68 -20.49 -15.25
N LEU A 18 7.91 -21.46 -14.77
CA LEU A 18 6.49 -21.29 -14.42
C LEU A 18 6.27 -20.44 -13.16
N SER A 19 7.27 -20.32 -12.29
CA SER A 19 7.17 -19.55 -11.05
C SER A 19 7.65 -18.11 -11.20
N LEU A 20 8.47 -17.83 -12.23
CA LEU A 20 9.05 -16.49 -12.48
C LEU A 20 8.02 -15.35 -12.57
N PRO A 21 6.89 -15.48 -13.30
CA PRO A 21 5.93 -14.39 -13.42
C PRO A 21 5.34 -13.94 -12.08
N SER A 22 5.19 -14.87 -11.14
CA SER A 22 4.63 -14.60 -9.81
C SER A 22 5.71 -14.16 -8.82
N ILE A 23 6.87 -14.83 -8.78
CA ILE A 23 7.91 -14.53 -7.78
C ILE A 23 8.61 -13.19 -8.04
N THR A 24 8.68 -12.76 -9.31
CA THR A 24 9.38 -11.52 -9.69
C THR A 24 8.73 -10.28 -9.06
N PRO A 25 7.43 -9.99 -9.26
CA PRO A 25 6.81 -8.83 -8.63
C PRO A 25 6.81 -8.93 -7.10
N MET A 26 6.72 -10.13 -6.52
CA MET A 26 6.82 -10.33 -5.08
C MET A 26 8.21 -9.99 -4.52
N LEU A 27 9.28 -10.42 -5.20
CA LEU A 27 10.65 -10.06 -4.81
C LEU A 27 10.90 -8.56 -4.96
N MET A 28 10.36 -7.95 -6.02
CA MET A 28 10.41 -6.50 -6.21
C MET A 28 9.66 -5.76 -5.11
N GLU A 29 8.50 -6.26 -4.69
CA GLU A 29 7.72 -5.71 -3.56
C GLU A 29 8.49 -5.82 -2.24
N ILE A 30 9.14 -6.96 -1.97
CA ILE A 30 10.01 -7.14 -0.79
C ILE A 30 11.18 -6.15 -0.83
N ALA A 31 11.85 -6.02 -1.97
CA ALA A 31 12.97 -5.10 -2.14
C ALA A 31 12.52 -3.63 -1.97
N TYR A 32 11.34 -3.29 -2.48
CA TYR A 32 10.72 -1.99 -2.29
C TYR A 32 10.41 -1.70 -0.82
N LYS A 33 9.75 -2.61 -0.10
CA LYS A 33 9.46 -2.43 1.34
C LYS A 33 10.75 -2.29 2.15
N LEU A 34 11.79 -3.07 1.82
CA LEU A 34 13.10 -2.94 2.45
C LEU A 34 13.74 -1.57 2.16
N GLU A 35 13.69 -1.11 0.91
CA GLU A 35 14.19 0.22 0.50
C GLU A 35 13.47 1.34 1.27
N MET A 36 12.15 1.27 1.39
CA MET A 36 11.36 2.27 2.14
C MET A 36 11.69 2.23 3.63
N ASN A 37 11.74 1.06 4.26
CA ASN A 37 12.06 0.95 5.69
C ASN A 37 13.49 1.40 6.04
N ILE A 38 14.43 1.18 5.11
CA ILE A 38 15.81 1.67 5.25
C ILE A 38 15.83 3.20 5.16
N ARG A 39 15.08 3.77 4.21
CA ARG A 39 15.13 5.20 3.90
C ARG A 39 14.26 6.07 4.80
N TYR A 40 13.09 5.62 5.18
CA TYR A 40 12.10 6.44 5.86
C TYR A 40 11.71 5.83 7.21
N ASP A 41 11.40 6.69 8.17
CA ASP A 41 10.46 6.38 9.25
C ASP A 41 9.11 6.96 8.86
N ILE A 42 8.08 6.11 8.87
CA ILE A 42 6.72 6.45 8.47
C ILE A 42 5.80 5.93 9.57
N ASP A 43 5.15 6.85 10.28
CA ASP A 43 4.16 6.53 11.30
C ASP A 43 2.79 7.04 10.86
N GLU A 44 1.79 6.17 10.90
CA GLU A 44 0.39 6.51 10.66
C GLU A 44 -0.22 6.99 11.98
N LEU A 45 -0.79 8.19 12.00
CA LEU A 45 -1.44 8.69 13.22
C LEU A 45 -2.79 7.99 13.50
N ASN A 46 -3.41 7.42 12.46
CA ASN A 46 -4.70 6.77 12.54
C ASN A 46 -4.63 5.26 12.89
N SER A 47 -3.44 4.67 13.07
CA SER A 47 -3.29 3.20 13.17
C SER A 47 -3.88 2.56 14.43
N ASP A 48 -4.05 3.33 15.51
CA ASP A 48 -4.30 2.76 16.83
C ASP A 48 -5.78 2.68 17.22
N TYR A 49 -6.73 2.97 16.30
CA TYR A 49 -8.19 3.01 16.54
C TYR A 49 -8.62 3.90 17.72
N ALA A 50 -7.70 4.55 18.42
CA ALA A 50 -7.96 5.40 19.58
C ALA A 50 -8.28 6.85 19.18
N GLY A 51 -8.42 7.12 17.88
CA GLY A 51 -8.71 8.43 17.32
C GLY A 51 -7.60 9.43 17.63
N ALA A 52 -6.68 9.67 16.68
CA ALA A 52 -5.78 10.81 16.82
C ALA A 52 -6.62 12.08 17.03
N PRO A 53 -6.23 13.00 17.94
CA PRO A 53 -7.03 14.19 18.21
C PRO A 53 -7.27 14.99 16.91
N ASP A 54 -8.43 15.65 16.82
CA ASP A 54 -8.79 16.51 15.66
C ASP A 54 -7.69 17.56 15.36
N ASP A 55 -6.86 17.86 16.36
CA ASP A 55 -5.69 18.73 16.30
C ASP A 55 -4.40 17.95 16.58
N THR A 56 -3.44 18.04 15.69
CA THR A 56 -2.08 17.56 15.89
C THR A 56 -1.07 18.69 15.83
N ASN A 57 -0.04 18.61 16.68
CA ASN A 57 1.10 19.51 16.63
C ASN A 57 2.28 18.82 15.93
N TYR A 58 2.72 19.37 14.81
CA TYR A 58 3.93 18.94 14.11
C TYR A 58 4.96 20.06 14.07
N ASN A 59 6.01 19.94 14.89
CA ASN A 59 7.09 20.94 14.97
C ASN A 59 6.60 22.38 15.24
N GLY A 60 5.55 22.54 16.04
CA GLY A 60 4.92 23.82 16.35
C GLY A 60 3.80 24.22 15.39
N ASN A 61 3.62 23.51 14.28
CA ASN A 61 2.51 23.73 13.36
C ASN A 61 1.26 23.00 13.88
N ILE A 62 0.15 23.72 14.00
CA ILE A 62 -1.13 23.16 14.43
C ILE A 62 -1.90 22.73 13.18
N ILE A 63 -2.12 21.43 13.05
CA ILE A 63 -2.82 20.81 11.93
C ILE A 63 -4.16 20.34 12.46
N ARG A 64 -5.26 20.83 11.88
CA ARG A 64 -6.61 20.57 12.37
C ARG A 64 -7.54 20.13 11.25
N ALA A 65 -8.28 19.06 11.50
CA ALA A 65 -9.45 18.68 10.71
C ALA A 65 -10.72 19.09 11.43
N SER A 66 -11.66 19.69 10.71
CA SER A 66 -12.98 20.06 11.23
C SER A 66 -14.02 19.85 10.14
N HIS A 67 -15.31 19.82 10.48
CA HIS A 67 -16.33 19.66 9.46
C HIS A 67 -17.58 20.48 9.77
N VAL A 68 -18.36 20.73 8.73
CA VAL A 68 -19.70 21.32 8.83
C VAL A 68 -20.68 20.38 8.16
N GLU A 69 -21.68 19.94 8.90
CA GLU A 69 -22.77 19.10 8.43
C GLU A 69 -23.53 19.76 7.26
N THR A 70 -23.76 19.02 6.17
CA THR A 70 -24.41 19.55 4.94
C THR A 70 -25.72 18.86 4.55
N GLY A 71 -26.14 17.81 5.27
CA GLY A 71 -27.34 17.03 4.96
C GLY A 71 -27.81 16.18 6.13
N GLU A 72 -28.68 15.20 5.88
CA GLU A 72 -29.11 14.24 6.92
C GLU A 72 -28.16 13.04 6.96
N PRO A 73 -27.95 12.42 8.15
CA PRO A 73 -27.22 11.16 8.27
C PRO A 73 -27.84 10.03 7.43
N TYR A 74 -27.00 9.09 6.98
CA TYR A 74 -27.43 7.89 6.26
C TYR A 74 -26.51 6.71 6.57
N LEU A 75 -27.00 5.49 6.29
CA LEU A 75 -26.18 4.28 6.30
C LEU A 75 -25.46 4.15 4.96
N ASP A 76 -24.15 3.97 4.99
CA ASP A 76 -23.37 3.75 3.78
C ASP A 76 -23.49 2.30 3.25
N GLY A 77 -22.64 1.93 2.30
CA GLY A 77 -22.66 0.59 1.72
C GLY A 77 -22.20 -0.53 2.65
N TRP A 78 -21.68 -0.19 3.84
CA TRP A 78 -21.18 -1.10 4.85
C TRP A 78 -22.04 -1.10 6.11
N ASP A 79 -23.23 -0.49 6.03
CA ASP A 79 -24.14 -0.26 7.16
C ASP A 79 -23.53 0.63 8.28
N ASP A 80 -22.49 1.40 7.98
CA ASP A 80 -21.95 2.40 8.89
C ASP A 80 -22.76 3.69 8.83
N LEU A 81 -23.05 4.29 9.99
CA LEU A 81 -23.77 5.57 10.05
C LEU A 81 -22.80 6.71 9.78
N VAL A 82 -23.04 7.44 8.70
CA VAL A 82 -22.22 8.58 8.29
C VAL A 82 -23.05 9.84 8.14
N HIS A 83 -22.39 10.98 8.34
CA HIS A 83 -22.96 12.31 8.13
C HIS A 83 -22.28 13.00 6.94
N PRO A 84 -23.03 13.40 5.89
CA PRO A 84 -22.45 14.20 4.81
C PRO A 84 -22.01 15.57 5.36
N SER A 85 -20.74 15.92 5.16
CA SER A 85 -20.16 17.13 5.71
C SER A 85 -19.11 17.75 4.78
N ASP A 86 -18.92 19.06 4.90
CA ASP A 86 -17.78 19.78 4.32
C ASP A 86 -16.62 19.74 5.32
N ILE A 87 -15.62 18.88 5.06
CA ILE A 87 -14.42 18.75 5.90
C ILE A 87 -13.42 19.83 5.51
N ARG A 88 -12.88 20.54 6.50
CA ARG A 88 -11.86 21.58 6.36
C ARG A 88 -10.58 21.13 7.03
N LEU A 89 -9.50 21.12 6.26
CA LEU A 89 -8.16 20.92 6.76
C LEU A 89 -7.50 22.29 6.91
N THR A 90 -6.93 22.53 8.08
CA THR A 90 -6.28 23.80 8.41
C THR A 90 -4.87 23.57 8.95
N VAL A 91 -3.95 24.47 8.60
CA VAL A 91 -2.59 24.51 9.13
C VAL A 91 -2.38 25.90 9.71
N ASN A 92 -2.06 25.99 11.00
CA ASN A 92 -1.92 27.24 11.74
C ASN A 92 -3.14 28.18 11.62
N GLY A 93 -4.34 27.60 11.46
CA GLY A 93 -5.59 28.32 11.30
C GLY A 93 -5.92 28.77 9.87
N GLU A 94 -5.02 28.57 8.90
CA GLU A 94 -5.29 28.80 7.48
C GLU A 94 -5.85 27.53 6.84
N THR A 95 -6.94 27.65 6.08
CA THR A 95 -7.53 26.52 5.36
C THR A 95 -6.65 26.15 4.17
N VAL A 96 -6.14 24.92 4.17
CA VAL A 96 -5.35 24.34 3.07
C VAL A 96 -6.22 23.50 2.13
N GLU A 97 -7.31 22.93 2.62
CA GLU A 97 -8.21 22.11 1.79
C GLU A 97 -9.64 22.14 2.32
N THR A 98 -10.62 22.01 1.43
CA THR A 98 -12.03 21.83 1.77
C THR A 98 -12.64 20.72 0.93
N LEU A 99 -12.90 19.59 1.58
CA LEU A 99 -13.52 18.41 0.99
C LEU A 99 -15.03 18.53 1.13
N LYS A 100 -15.72 18.68 0.01
CA LYS A 100 -17.15 18.97 0.00
C LYS A 100 -17.99 17.71 0.00
N ASN A 101 -18.99 17.66 0.89
CA ASN A 101 -19.92 16.54 0.99
C ASN A 101 -19.20 15.17 1.12
N TYR A 102 -18.17 15.14 1.95
CA TYR A 102 -17.48 13.92 2.34
C TYR A 102 -18.19 13.28 3.54
N PRO A 103 -18.12 11.95 3.67
CA PRO A 103 -18.63 11.24 4.84
C PRO A 103 -17.86 11.63 6.10
N VAL A 104 -18.57 11.76 7.21
CA VAL A 104 -17.99 11.78 8.56
C VAL A 104 -18.64 10.66 9.34
N GLN A 105 -17.84 9.70 9.79
CA GLN A 105 -18.36 8.52 10.49
C GLN A 105 -18.90 8.92 11.87
N LEU A 106 -20.12 8.47 12.19
CA LEU A 106 -20.79 8.69 13.47
C LEU A 106 -20.85 7.40 14.31
N LEU A 107 -21.05 6.25 13.66
CA LEU A 107 -21.03 4.92 14.27
C LEU A 107 -20.21 3.97 13.40
N GLN A 108 -19.47 3.07 14.04
CA GLN A 108 -18.80 1.95 13.40
C GLN A 108 -19.21 0.66 14.10
N TYR A 109 -19.80 -0.29 13.38
CA TYR A 109 -20.20 -1.60 13.94
C TYR A 109 -20.99 -1.53 15.26
N GLU A 110 -21.97 -0.62 15.36
CA GLU A 110 -22.81 -0.38 16.56
C GLU A 110 -22.11 0.32 17.74
N ASP A 111 -20.81 0.61 17.64
CA ASP A 111 -20.07 1.45 18.59
C ASP A 111 -19.97 2.90 18.09
N LEU A 112 -19.87 3.87 19.01
CA LEU A 112 -19.62 5.27 18.65
C LEU A 112 -18.28 5.35 17.93
N ALA A 113 -18.28 5.92 16.72
CA ALA A 113 -17.04 6.19 16.00
C ALA A 113 -16.12 7.01 16.90
N VAL A 114 -14.85 6.62 16.97
CA VAL A 114 -13.91 7.22 17.92
C VAL A 114 -13.71 8.69 17.55
N GLU A 115 -13.90 9.58 18.54
CA GLU A 115 -13.65 11.01 18.34
C GLU A 115 -12.21 11.22 17.85
N GLY A 116 -12.00 12.19 16.97
CA GLY A 116 -10.71 12.48 16.37
C GLY A 116 -10.66 12.25 14.87
N LEU A 117 -9.46 12.13 14.32
CA LEU A 117 -9.17 11.99 12.90
C LEU A 117 -9.67 10.68 12.29
N ASP A 118 -9.96 9.67 13.12
CA ASP A 118 -10.47 8.36 12.68
C ASP A 118 -11.87 8.47 12.07
N ARG A 119 -12.68 9.45 12.45
CA ARG A 119 -13.99 9.69 11.83
C ARG A 119 -13.93 10.06 10.34
N TYR A 120 -12.72 10.33 9.82
CA TYR A 120 -12.44 10.64 8.42
C TYR A 120 -11.70 9.50 7.70
N ASN A 121 -11.51 8.34 8.33
CA ASN A 121 -10.61 7.24 7.90
C ASN A 121 -10.88 6.72 6.48
N SER A 122 -12.13 6.73 6.03
CA SER A 122 -12.51 6.30 4.68
C SER A 122 -12.01 7.22 3.57
N ALA A 123 -11.52 8.42 3.90
CA ALA A 123 -11.10 9.41 2.93
C ALA A 123 -9.78 10.11 3.23
N ILE A 124 -9.35 10.16 4.50
CA ILE A 124 -8.18 10.95 4.92
C ILE A 124 -7.30 10.12 5.86
N THR A 125 -6.01 10.03 5.52
CA THR A 125 -4.98 9.43 6.38
C THR A 125 -3.88 10.44 6.68
N TYR A 126 -3.32 10.33 7.88
CA TYR A 126 -2.35 11.27 8.44
C TYR A 126 -1.07 10.55 8.81
N TRP A 127 0.06 11.14 8.44
CA TRP A 127 1.37 10.49 8.56
C TRP A 127 2.44 11.46 9.03
N THR A 128 3.37 10.98 9.82
CA THR A 128 4.69 11.61 9.97
C THR A 128 5.71 10.85 9.16
N VAL A 129 6.50 11.58 8.37
CA VAL A 129 7.54 11.01 7.50
C VAL A 129 8.87 11.67 7.82
N GLU A 130 9.88 10.87 8.14
CA GLU A 130 11.27 11.26 8.34
C GLU A 130 12.15 10.51 7.30
N ASP A 131 12.93 11.22 6.49
CA ASP A 131 13.95 10.58 5.64
C ASP A 131 15.26 10.42 6.43
N LYS A 132 15.58 9.19 6.83
CA LYS A 132 16.73 8.80 7.68
C LYS A 132 18.09 9.20 7.11
N PHE A 133 18.18 9.53 5.82
CA PHE A 133 19.43 9.92 5.15
C PHE A 133 19.51 11.41 4.82
N THR A 134 18.43 12.16 5.03
CA THR A 134 18.39 13.60 4.84
C THR A 134 17.84 14.28 6.10
N ASP A 135 17.69 15.60 6.10
CA ASP A 135 16.98 16.32 7.17
C ASP A 135 15.59 16.76 6.67
N GLN A 136 15.01 15.97 5.75
CA GLN A 136 13.71 16.22 5.17
C GLN A 136 12.65 15.41 5.92
N ASP A 137 11.96 16.08 6.82
CA ASP A 137 10.80 15.53 7.50
C ASP A 137 9.59 16.39 7.20
N PHE A 138 8.44 15.74 7.06
CA PHE A 138 7.17 16.42 6.85
C PHE A 138 6.02 15.64 7.48
N PHE A 139 4.95 16.38 7.78
CA PHE A 139 3.66 15.79 8.05
C PHE A 139 2.91 15.64 6.73
N ALA A 140 2.29 14.48 6.52
CA ALA A 140 1.57 14.15 5.31
C ALA A 140 0.08 13.92 5.60
N ILE A 141 -0.75 14.49 4.75
CA ILE A 141 -2.18 14.18 4.68
C ILE A 141 -2.45 13.59 3.30
N THR A 142 -2.83 12.32 3.25
CA THR A 142 -3.26 11.69 2.01
C THR A 142 -4.78 11.68 1.97
N ILE A 143 -5.35 12.15 0.86
CA ILE A 143 -6.79 12.32 0.67
C ILE A 143 -7.21 11.54 -0.56
N LEU A 144 -8.16 10.63 -0.40
CA LEU A 144 -8.85 9.98 -1.50
C LEU A 144 -9.83 10.98 -2.16
N GLN A 145 -9.63 11.28 -3.44
CA GLN A 145 -10.39 12.30 -4.17
C GLN A 145 -11.67 11.77 -4.83
N ASN A 146 -11.76 10.45 -5.05
CA ASN A 146 -12.89 9.77 -5.69
C ASN A 146 -13.09 8.37 -5.08
N GLY A 147 -14.23 7.72 -5.33
CA GLY A 147 -14.38 6.31 -4.92
C GLY A 147 -14.49 6.08 -3.42
N TYR A 148 -14.89 7.10 -2.66
CA TYR A 148 -15.22 6.93 -1.26
C TYR A 148 -16.59 6.22 -1.17
N ASP A 149 -16.57 5.03 -0.57
CA ASP A 149 -17.63 4.01 -0.56
C ASP A 149 -18.83 4.39 0.33
N THR A 150 -19.31 5.62 0.19
CA THR A 150 -20.19 6.26 1.17
C THR A 150 -21.55 6.54 0.61
N ARG A 151 -22.04 5.70 -0.30
CA ARG A 151 -23.42 5.80 -0.74
C ARG A 151 -24.15 4.53 -0.36
N PRO A 152 -25.42 4.61 0.05
CA PRO A 152 -26.20 3.42 0.31
C PRO A 152 -26.19 2.51 -0.92
N ILE A 153 -26.11 1.20 -0.69
CA ILE A 153 -26.33 0.22 -1.75
C ILE A 153 -27.74 0.46 -2.33
N ASP A 154 -27.81 0.65 -3.63
CA ASP A 154 -29.07 0.85 -4.32
C ASP A 154 -29.90 -0.44 -4.37
N LYS A 155 -31.14 -0.33 -4.89
CA LYS A 155 -32.07 -1.48 -4.97
C LYS A 155 -31.55 -2.62 -5.85
N ASP A 156 -30.56 -2.34 -6.70
CA ASP A 156 -29.96 -3.29 -7.63
C ASP A 156 -28.66 -3.90 -7.08
N GLY A 157 -28.28 -3.56 -5.84
CA GLY A 157 -27.10 -4.10 -5.16
C GLY A 157 -25.80 -3.36 -5.50
N TRP A 158 -25.88 -2.18 -6.12
CA TRP A 158 -24.71 -1.38 -6.49
C TRP A 158 -24.52 -0.23 -5.51
N MET A 159 -23.27 0.03 -5.14
CA MET A 159 -22.91 1.23 -4.39
C MET A 159 -22.59 2.36 -5.39
N PRO A 160 -23.43 3.40 -5.51
CA PRO A 160 -23.21 4.44 -6.50
C PRO A 160 -21.94 5.23 -6.16
N GLY A 161 -21.03 5.37 -7.12
CA GLY A 161 -19.77 6.10 -6.89
C GLY A 161 -18.61 5.24 -6.39
N TYR A 162 -18.79 3.92 -6.25
CA TYR A 162 -17.67 2.98 -6.13
C TYR A 162 -16.69 3.19 -7.28
N VAL A 163 -15.40 3.26 -6.95
CA VAL A 163 -14.31 3.31 -7.92
C VAL A 163 -13.34 2.20 -7.57
N SER A 164 -12.90 1.45 -8.59
CA SER A 164 -11.92 0.40 -8.40
C SER A 164 -10.62 0.99 -7.85
N THR A 165 -9.85 0.22 -7.07
CA THR A 165 -8.60 0.74 -6.47
C THR A 165 -7.62 1.29 -7.53
N GLU A 166 -7.63 0.71 -8.73
CA GLU A 166 -6.76 1.12 -9.86
C GLU A 166 -7.16 2.50 -10.41
N ASP A 167 -8.43 2.86 -10.31
CA ASP A 167 -9.00 4.12 -10.78
C ASP A 167 -9.07 5.19 -9.67
N ARG A 168 -8.58 4.88 -8.46
CA ARG A 168 -8.55 5.85 -7.34
C ARG A 168 -7.55 6.98 -7.60
N GLU A 169 -7.99 8.19 -7.30
CA GLU A 169 -7.26 9.45 -7.39
C GLU A 169 -6.97 9.96 -5.97
N PHE A 170 -5.77 10.48 -5.77
CA PHE A 170 -5.27 10.87 -4.46
C PHE A 170 -4.65 12.28 -4.51
N LYS A 171 -4.77 12.99 -3.40
CA LYS A 171 -4.03 14.21 -3.11
C LYS A 171 -3.15 13.98 -1.89
N LEU A 172 -1.87 14.33 -2.00
CA LEU A 172 -0.93 14.37 -0.87
C LEU A 172 -0.63 15.83 -0.53
N ILE A 173 -1.00 16.24 0.68
CA ILE A 173 -0.61 17.53 1.26
C ILE A 173 0.58 17.28 2.17
N LYS A 174 1.70 17.95 1.92
CA LYS A 174 2.92 17.89 2.75
C LYS A 174 3.09 19.19 3.50
N ILE A 175 3.34 19.09 4.80
CA ILE A 175 3.59 20.23 5.68
C ILE A 175 5.00 20.07 6.24
N ALA A 176 5.90 20.95 5.81
CA ALA A 176 7.29 20.96 6.25
C ALA A 176 7.43 21.49 7.69
N LYS A 177 8.59 21.27 8.31
CA LYS A 177 8.91 21.73 9.68
C LYS A 177 8.68 23.24 9.86
N ASP A 178 8.95 24.04 8.84
CA ASP A 178 8.78 25.51 8.85
C ASP A 178 7.34 25.98 8.59
N GLY A 179 6.40 25.03 8.40
CA GLY A 179 5.00 25.31 8.11
C GLY A 179 4.68 25.49 6.63
N ASN A 180 5.66 25.39 5.72
CA ASN A 180 5.39 25.45 4.29
C ASN A 180 4.54 24.25 3.85
N VAL A 181 3.48 24.53 3.10
CA VAL A 181 2.53 23.54 2.59
C VAL A 181 2.75 23.34 1.09
N SER A 182 2.76 22.09 0.66
CA SER A 182 2.82 21.73 -0.76
C SER A 182 1.85 20.59 -1.08
N GLU A 183 1.37 20.55 -2.31
CA GLU A 183 0.36 19.58 -2.76
C GLU A 183 0.86 18.79 -3.96
N GLU A 184 0.53 17.50 -3.99
CA GLU A 184 0.80 16.60 -5.09
C GLU A 184 -0.46 15.79 -5.41
N LEU A 185 -0.88 15.80 -6.68
CA LEU A 185 -1.95 14.93 -7.17
C LEU A 185 -1.34 13.69 -7.81
N PHE A 186 -1.92 12.53 -7.53
CA PHE A 186 -1.45 11.26 -8.07
C PHE A 186 -2.59 10.24 -8.15
N THR A 187 -2.35 9.15 -8.87
CA THR A 187 -3.27 8.03 -9.09
C THR A 187 -2.56 6.73 -8.73
N PHE A 188 -3.30 5.63 -8.71
CA PHE A 188 -2.68 4.32 -8.46
C PHE A 188 -1.56 3.98 -9.46
N ASP A 189 -1.68 4.39 -10.71
CA ASP A 189 -0.71 4.09 -11.78
C ASP A 189 0.55 4.97 -11.74
N ASN A 190 0.44 6.22 -11.29
CA ASN A 190 1.55 7.17 -11.33
C ASN A 190 2.17 7.47 -9.95
N LYS A 191 1.69 6.80 -8.89
CA LYS A 191 2.21 6.91 -7.54
C LYS A 191 3.71 6.65 -7.48
N SER A 192 4.40 7.42 -6.66
CA SER A 192 5.78 7.15 -6.26
C SER A 192 5.84 6.05 -5.21
N LYS A 193 7.05 5.50 -5.00
CA LYS A 193 7.32 4.53 -3.92
C LYS A 193 6.90 5.06 -2.55
N LEU A 194 7.18 6.33 -2.25
CA LEU A 194 6.81 6.91 -0.96
C LEU A 194 5.29 7.10 -0.86
N GLN A 195 4.66 7.70 -1.87
CA GLN A 195 3.19 7.89 -1.90
C GLN A 195 2.43 6.57 -1.71
N THR A 196 2.99 5.46 -2.17
CA THR A 196 2.41 4.12 -2.00
C THR A 196 2.36 3.68 -0.53
N GLN A 197 3.34 4.09 0.29
CA GLN A 197 3.32 3.83 1.74
C GLN A 197 2.30 4.70 2.49
N LEU A 198 1.85 5.81 1.88
CA LEU A 198 0.96 6.78 2.51
C LEU A 198 -0.51 6.59 2.12
N ILE A 199 -0.86 5.48 1.46
CA ILE A 199 -2.23 5.07 1.16
C ILE A 199 -2.53 3.80 1.94
N THR A 200 -3.54 3.84 2.81
CA THR A 200 -4.00 2.68 3.58
C THR A 200 -5.02 1.89 2.75
N GLU A 201 -4.87 0.56 2.68
CA GLU A 201 -5.96 -0.32 2.23
C GLU A 201 -7.02 -0.39 3.33
N ASP A 202 -8.30 -0.42 2.94
CA ASP A 202 -9.49 -0.23 3.80
C ASP A 202 -9.51 -1.04 5.12
N PHE A 203 -8.63 -2.02 5.35
CA PHE A 203 -8.50 -2.76 6.62
C PHE A 203 -7.08 -3.23 7.02
N SER A 204 -5.99 -2.92 6.27
CA SER A 204 -4.66 -3.50 6.59
C SER A 204 -3.49 -2.87 5.81
N GLY A 205 -3.00 -1.71 6.26
CA GLY A 205 -1.68 -1.19 5.89
C GLY A 205 -1.53 -0.73 4.43
N PRO A 206 -0.30 -0.41 3.99
CA PRO A 206 -0.09 0.26 2.71
C PRO A 206 -0.34 -0.64 1.50
N ILE A 207 -0.94 -0.06 0.46
CA ILE A 207 -1.13 -0.70 -0.85
C ILE A 207 0.21 -1.17 -1.45
N HIS A 208 0.13 -2.11 -2.39
CA HIS A 208 1.31 -2.61 -3.08
C HIS A 208 1.83 -1.66 -4.18
N TYR A 209 3.14 -1.66 -4.39
CA TYR A 209 3.75 -0.91 -5.50
C TYR A 209 3.83 -1.74 -6.77
N TYR A 210 4.31 -2.98 -6.67
CA TYR A 210 4.56 -3.87 -7.82
C TYR A 210 3.49 -4.97 -7.98
N LEU A 211 2.60 -5.14 -6.99
CA LEU A 211 1.49 -6.09 -7.04
C LEU A 211 0.18 -5.34 -7.29
N PRO A 212 -0.80 -5.97 -7.95
CA PRO A 212 -2.11 -5.37 -8.15
C PRO A 212 -2.85 -5.17 -6.81
N PRO A 213 -3.85 -4.28 -6.76
CA PRO A 213 -4.74 -4.14 -5.61
C PRO A 213 -5.38 -5.46 -5.21
N GLY A 214 -5.54 -5.67 -3.90
CA GLY A 214 -6.20 -6.87 -3.39
C GLY A 214 -5.48 -8.17 -3.75
N TYR A 215 -4.16 -8.12 -3.97
CA TYR A 215 -3.32 -9.30 -4.10
C TYR A 215 -3.26 -10.05 -2.76
N TYR A 216 -4.33 -10.78 -2.46
CA TYR A 216 -4.45 -11.67 -1.31
C TYR A 216 -4.11 -13.09 -1.76
N TYR A 217 -3.36 -13.81 -0.93
CA TYR A 217 -3.04 -15.19 -1.25
C TYR A 217 -4.28 -16.09 -1.11
N PRO A 218 -4.76 -16.72 -2.19
CA PRO A 218 -6.09 -17.33 -2.22
C PRO A 218 -6.21 -18.65 -1.44
N SER A 219 -5.19 -19.12 -0.71
CA SER A 219 -5.36 -20.33 0.11
C SER A 219 -4.38 -20.41 1.27
N LEU A 220 -4.75 -21.16 2.32
CA LEU A 220 -3.86 -21.44 3.46
C LEU A 220 -2.50 -22.10 3.08
N LEU A 221 -2.43 -22.73 1.90
CA LEU A 221 -1.23 -23.42 1.38
C LEU A 221 -0.42 -22.59 0.37
N TYR A 222 -0.97 -21.44 -0.03
CA TYR A 222 -0.41 -20.47 -0.96
C TYR A 222 -0.18 -19.22 -0.09
N PRO A 223 1.01 -19.02 0.49
CA PRO A 223 2.23 -18.65 -0.25
C PRO A 223 3.34 -19.70 -0.14
N LEU A 224 3.15 -20.72 0.69
CA LEU A 224 4.20 -21.69 0.99
C LEU A 224 4.53 -22.52 -0.27
N LEU A 225 3.54 -23.13 -0.93
CA LEU A 225 3.79 -24.07 -2.03
C LEU A 225 4.19 -23.40 -3.36
N TYR A 226 3.52 -22.32 -3.74
CA TYR A 226 3.82 -21.56 -4.96
C TYR A 226 3.73 -20.06 -4.66
N PRO A 227 4.62 -19.22 -5.23
CA PRO A 227 5.70 -19.58 -6.14
C PRO A 227 6.99 -20.02 -5.44
N TRP A 228 7.08 -19.97 -4.10
CA TRP A 228 8.33 -20.13 -3.37
C TRP A 228 8.85 -21.57 -3.34
N ILE A 229 8.09 -22.55 -2.84
CA ILE A 229 8.54 -23.96 -2.82
C ILE A 229 8.74 -24.50 -4.24
N THR A 230 7.87 -24.19 -5.21
CA THR A 230 8.06 -24.59 -6.61
C THR A 230 9.39 -24.06 -7.18
N THR A 231 9.73 -22.80 -6.88
CA THR A 231 11.02 -22.22 -7.27
C THR A 231 12.18 -22.91 -6.58
N ILE A 232 12.11 -23.13 -5.26
CA ILE A 232 13.17 -23.79 -4.47
C ILE A 232 13.42 -25.21 -4.98
N VAL A 233 12.36 -26.01 -5.16
CA VAL A 233 12.47 -27.38 -5.70
C VAL A 233 13.08 -27.35 -7.11
N GLY A 234 12.67 -26.39 -7.94
CA GLY A 234 13.24 -26.17 -9.27
C GLY A 234 14.75 -25.88 -9.24
N ILE A 235 15.19 -24.95 -8.39
CA ILE A 235 16.60 -24.58 -8.20
C ILE A 235 17.41 -25.79 -7.70
N VAL A 236 16.91 -26.53 -6.72
CA VAL A 236 17.59 -27.72 -6.18
C VAL A 236 17.76 -28.80 -7.26
N LEU A 237 16.71 -29.05 -8.07
CA LEU A 237 16.79 -29.98 -9.20
C LEU A 237 17.81 -29.53 -10.24
N ILE A 238 17.89 -28.24 -10.54
CA ILE A 238 18.90 -27.69 -11.44
C ILE A 238 20.29 -27.90 -10.85
N ALA A 239 20.54 -27.47 -9.62
CA ALA A 239 21.86 -27.54 -8.99
C ALA A 239 22.42 -28.97 -8.91
N ILE A 240 21.61 -29.95 -8.48
CA ILE A 240 22.04 -31.35 -8.33
C ILE A 240 22.27 -32.02 -9.69
N ASN A 241 21.50 -31.63 -10.72
CA ASN A 241 21.55 -32.29 -12.03
C ASN A 241 22.32 -31.48 -13.09
N PHE A 242 22.90 -30.34 -12.71
CA PHE A 242 23.68 -29.51 -13.62
C PHE A 242 24.92 -30.27 -14.11
N PRO A 243 25.24 -30.23 -15.42
CA PRO A 243 26.35 -30.98 -16.00
C PRO A 243 27.72 -30.32 -15.68
N THR A 244 28.14 -30.35 -14.41
CA THR A 244 29.41 -29.78 -13.92
C THR A 244 30.65 -30.44 -14.58
N SER A 245 30.56 -31.72 -14.95
CA SER A 245 31.66 -32.46 -15.59
C SER A 245 31.98 -32.01 -17.02
N ALA A 246 31.04 -31.39 -17.73
CA ALA A 246 31.27 -30.84 -19.07
C ALA A 246 32.06 -29.52 -19.03
N ILE A 247 31.90 -28.75 -17.96
CA ILE A 247 32.61 -27.48 -17.74
C ILE A 247 34.07 -27.74 -17.35
N ASN A 248 34.31 -28.70 -16.45
CA ASN A 248 35.68 -29.08 -16.05
C ASN A 248 36.51 -29.67 -17.20
N LYS A 249 35.90 -30.44 -18.12
CA LYS A 249 36.58 -30.95 -19.33
C LYS A 249 36.99 -29.87 -20.32
N ARG A 250 36.35 -28.69 -20.32
CA ARG A 250 36.75 -27.55 -21.16
C ARG A 250 37.88 -26.74 -20.51
N ARG A 251 37.90 -26.62 -19.17
CA ARG A 251 39.01 -25.98 -18.43
C ARG A 251 40.33 -26.73 -18.57
N THR A 252 40.34 -28.06 -18.50
CA THR A 252 41.57 -28.84 -18.65
C THR A 252 42.15 -28.86 -20.07
N LYS A 253 41.35 -28.53 -21.09
CA LYS A 253 41.85 -28.35 -22.47
C LYS A 253 42.39 -26.95 -22.76
N ALA A 254 42.10 -25.96 -21.90
CA ALA A 254 42.45 -24.56 -22.12
C ALA A 254 43.74 -24.11 -21.41
N ILE A 255 44.33 -24.96 -20.56
CA ILE A 255 45.65 -24.72 -19.93
C ILE A 255 46.67 -25.53 -20.74
N PRO A 256 47.50 -24.91 -21.59
CA PRO A 256 48.63 -25.60 -22.18
C PRO A 256 49.64 -25.87 -21.06
N THR A 257 49.94 -27.14 -20.82
CA THR A 257 51.09 -27.53 -20.01
C THR A 257 52.37 -27.24 -20.82
N ASN A 258 53.12 -26.21 -20.44
CA ASN A 258 54.53 -26.05 -20.83
C ASN A 258 55.40 -26.96 -19.96
#